data_AF-A0A967DC02-F1
#
_entry.id   AF-A0A967DC02-F1
#
_cell.length_a   1.000
_cell.length_b   1.000
_cell.length_c   1.000
_cell.angle_alpha   90.00
_cell.angle_beta   90.00
_cell.angle_gamma   90.00
#
_symmetry.space_group_name_H-M   'P 1'
#
loop_
_entity.id
_entity.type
_entity.pdbx_description
1 polymer ?
#
loop_
_entity_poly.entity_id
_entity_poly.type
_entity_poly.pdbx_seq_one_letter_code
_entity_poly.pdbx_strand_id
1 'polypeptide(L)' 'MAFVPALPGCHTQGETLEETESNVIEAIGLYLECLTAEGQPAPIEGRSFECRVTLAG' A
#
# COMPACT_ATOMS: atom_id res chain seq x y z
N MET A 1 6.12 -9.05 1.31
CA MET A 1 4.85 -8.37 1.02
C MET A 1 4.90 -6.96 1.59
N ALA A 2 4.33 -6.00 0.89
CA ALA A 2 4.14 -4.63 1.33
C ALA A 2 2.70 -4.21 1.09
N PHE A 3 2.23 -3.23 1.85
CA PHE A 3 0.92 -2.62 1.68
C PHE A 3 0.97 -1.18 2.18
N VAL A 4 0.05 -0.36 1.72
CA VAL A 4 0.05 1.07 1.98
C VAL A 4 -1.26 1.44 2.69
N PRO A 5 -1.27 1.63 4.02
CA PRO A 5 -2.50 1.91 4.77
C PRO A 5 -3.30 3.12 4.26
N ALA A 6 -2.60 4.13 3.74
CA ALA A 6 -3.22 5.32 3.17
C ALA A 6 -3.88 5.08 1.79
N LEU A 7 -3.56 3.96 1.12
CA LEU A 7 -4.07 3.57 -0.20
C LEU A 7 -4.75 2.20 -0.10
N PRO A 8 -6.02 2.14 0.32
CA PRO A 8 -6.74 0.88 0.51
C PRO A 8 -6.69 0.00 -0.75
N GLY A 9 -6.29 -1.26 -0.59
CA GLY A 9 -6.15 -2.21 -1.70
C GLY A 9 -4.79 -2.17 -2.40
N CYS A 10 -3.90 -1.24 -2.07
CA CYS A 10 -2.52 -1.23 -2.57
C CYS A 10 -1.67 -2.23 -1.79
N HIS A 11 -1.58 -3.46 -2.31
CA HIS A 11 -0.78 -4.56 -1.78
C HIS A 11 0.14 -5.11 -2.86
N THR A 12 1.38 -5.41 -2.50
CA THR A 12 2.37 -6.02 -3.40
C THR A 12 3.17 -7.11 -2.71
N GLN A 13 3.82 -7.95 -3.49
CA GLN A 13 4.79 -8.92 -3.01
C GLN A 13 6.00 -8.96 -3.94
N GLY A 14 7.12 -9.45 -3.42
CA GLY A 14 8.32 -9.82 -4.16
C GLY A 14 9.03 -10.95 -3.42
N GLU A 15 9.96 -11.61 -4.09
CA GLU A 15 10.80 -12.67 -3.53
C GLU A 15 11.87 -12.10 -2.60
N THR A 16 12.33 -10.87 -2.85
CA THR A 16 13.25 -10.14 -1.97
C THR A 16 12.63 -8.87 -1.39
N LEU A 17 13.34 -8.27 -0.41
CA LEU A 17 12.94 -6.99 0.16
C LEU A 17 13.00 -5.89 -0.91
N GLU A 18 14.08 -5.85 -1.68
CA GLU A 18 14.31 -4.87 -2.75
C GLU A 18 13.25 -4.97 -3.85
N GLU A 19 12.89 -6.20 -4.25
CA GLU A 19 11.81 -6.41 -5.22
C GLU A 19 10.46 -5.96 -4.63
N THR A 20 10.16 -6.33 -3.39
CA THR A 20 8.93 -5.89 -2.71
C THR A 20 8.85 -4.36 -2.62
N GLU A 21 9.96 -3.70 -2.33
CA GLU A 21 10.07 -2.24 -2.26
C GLU A 21 9.87 -1.60 -3.64
N SER A 22 10.53 -2.10 -4.68
CA SER A 22 10.34 -1.65 -6.05
C SER A 22 8.86 -1.75 -6.47
N ASN A 23 8.25 -2.91 -6.22
CA ASN A 23 6.87 -3.19 -6.59
C ASN A 23 5.88 -2.26 -5.87
N VAL A 24 6.07 -1.99 -4.56
CA VAL A 24 5.16 -1.08 -3.84
C VAL A 24 5.32 0.37 -4.30
N ILE A 25 6.52 0.82 -4.64
CA ILE A 25 6.76 2.17 -5.17
C ILE A 25 6.03 2.37 -6.51
N GLU A 26 6.12 1.39 -7.41
CA GLU A 26 5.40 1.42 -8.69
C GLU A 26 3.88 1.42 -8.49
N ALA A 27 3.38 0.56 -7.61
CA ALA A 27 1.95 0.46 -7.31
C ALA A 27 1.39 1.77 -6.69
N ILE A 28 2.15 2.44 -5.82
CA ILE A 28 1.80 3.77 -5.29
C ILE A 28 1.67 4.78 -6.42
N GLY A 29 2.66 4.81 -7.33
CA GLY A 29 2.65 5.71 -8.48
C GLY A 29 1.41 5.53 -9.35
N LEU A 30 1.14 4.30 -9.77
CA LEU A 30 -0.04 3.95 -10.59
C LEU A 30 -1.35 4.31 -9.89
N TYR A 31 -1.47 4.06 -8.58
CA TYR A 31 -2.66 4.41 -7.81
C TYR A 31 -2.92 5.92 -7.84
N LEU A 32 -1.89 6.74 -7.61
CA LEU A 32 -2.00 8.20 -7.61
C LEU A 32 -2.30 8.77 -9.01
N GLU A 33 -1.76 8.14 -10.07
CA GLU A 33 -2.10 8.48 -11.45
C GLU A 33 -3.59 8.24 -11.74
N CYS A 34 -4.15 7.11 -11.31
CA CYS A 34 -5.58 6.81 -11.43
C CYS A 34 -6.44 7.85 -10.69
N LEU A 35 -6.12 8.18 -9.43
CA LEU A 35 -6.83 9.22 -8.67
C LEU A 35 -6.83 10.55 -9.42
N THR A 36 -5.67 10.94 -9.95
CA THR A 36 -5.50 12.19 -10.69
C THR A 36 -6.34 12.20 -11.96
N ALA A 37 -6.34 11.10 -12.72
CA ALA A 37 -7.13 10.96 -13.95
C ALA A 37 -8.64 11.02 -13.69
N GLU A 38 -9.09 10.53 -12.52
CA GLU A 38 -10.49 10.56 -12.09
C GLU A 38 -10.89 11.87 -11.38
N GLY A 39 -9.95 12.81 -11.19
CA GLY A 39 -10.19 14.06 -10.47
C GLY A 39 -10.45 13.86 -8.97
N GLN A 40 -10.00 12.74 -8.41
CA GLN A 40 -10.12 12.44 -6.99
C GLN A 40 -9.04 13.17 -6.18
N PRO A 41 -9.33 13.54 -4.92
CA PRO A 41 -8.35 14.19 -4.06
C PRO A 41 -7.20 13.24 -3.71
N ALA A 42 -6.02 13.82 -3.47
CA ALA A 42 -4.89 13.07 -2.95
C ALA A 42 -5.24 12.45 -1.57
N PRO A 43 -4.78 11.23 -1.30
CA PRO A 43 -5.02 10.56 -0.02
C PRO A 43 -4.22 11.25 1.09
N ILE A 44 -4.82 11.33 2.28
CA ILE A 44 -4.19 11.91 3.46
C ILE A 44 -3.69 10.78 4.34
N GLU A 45 -2.40 10.81 4.68
CA GLU A 45 -1.82 9.85 5.60
C GLU A 45 -2.42 10.05 7.01
N GLY A 46 -3.07 9.00 7.50
CA GLY A 46 -3.69 8.95 8.82
C GLY A 46 -2.89 8.11 9.80
N ARG A 47 -3.22 8.22 11.09
CA ARG A 47 -2.66 7.32 12.11
C ARG A 47 -3.25 5.92 11.93
N SER A 48 -2.42 4.93 11.59
CA SER A 48 -2.78 3.51 11.60
C SER A 48 -2.15 2.80 12.81
N PHE A 49 -2.82 1.76 13.31
CA PHE A 49 -2.25 0.87 14.31
C PHE A 49 -2.33 -0.55 13.79
N GLU A 50 -1.18 -1.20 13.67
CA GLU A 50 -1.09 -2.59 13.24
C GLU A 50 -0.61 -3.49 14.36
N CYS A 51 -1.40 -4.52 14.64
CA CYS A 51 -1.09 -5.55 15.61
C CYS A 51 -1.31 -6.92 15.00
N ARG A 52 -0.32 -7.80 15.16
CA ARG A 52 -0.44 -9.21 14.81
C ARG A 52 -1.16 -9.94 15.95
N VAL A 53 -2.35 -10.47 15.66
CA VAL A 53 -3.10 -11.32 16.59
C VAL A 53 -2.86 -12.78 16.24
N THR A 54 -2.50 -13.60 17.23
CA THR A 54 -2.37 -15.06 17.08
C THR A 54 -3.52 -15.72 17.84
N LEU A 55 -4.34 -16.50 17.13
CA LEU A 55 -5.38 -17.31 17.75
C LEU A 55 -4.73 -18.60 18.25
N ALA A 56 -4.67 -18.80 19.57
CA ALA A 56 -4.30 -20.08 20.16
C ALA A 56 -5.54 -20.98 20.19
N GLY A 57 -5.47 -22.13 19.53
CA GLY A 57 -6.42 -23.22 19.66
C GLY A 57 -6.07 -24.13 20.84
#